data_AF-D8Q1M2-F1
#
_entry.id   AF-D8Q1M2-F1
#
_cell.length_a   1.000
_cell.length_b   1.000
_cell.length_c   1.000
_cell.angle_alpha   90.00
_cell.angle_beta   90.00
_cell.angle_gamma   90.00
#
_symmetry.space_group_name_H-M   'P 1'
#
loop_
_entity.id
_entity.type
_entity.pdbx_description
1 polymer ?
#
loop_
_entity_poly.entity_id
_entity_poly.type
_entity_poly.pdbx_seq_one_letter_code
_entity_poly.pdbx_strand_id
1 'polypeptide(L)'
;MMYHIFDDNLILRKAFTATLGIPIAPLGDPQREGTGALYYRIGAGDCERIVLLTCAHVVCLDGCAGQAGCSARQEVIAPGEQAFKDGLEHLQYLITDSTRRIQNAEANLHELGEHVEGEPSNTTQVREVMRGAIEWTTAWREEANTLRDTYETTRSQPEERVIGSVLHVEKDDAPAEAYGYPRDFALVEMYKEKMDWSTFHGNKVFIGDNLSSHQFRRALFPQEYARCQYPADGLLQARGIVTDDEFRNPQGVDKYKKKCLLVVKTGALTGTTVGCVNGLESFTRIYDDHGAHHTSTQFAILCLEKTITDFSCFAEQGDSGSIVLTGDGRIVGLLTGGAGLPESPYNAVSYITPYWWVEQQIKAKFPDCSLYDGPR
;
A
#
# COMPACT_ATOMS: atom_id res chain seq x y z
N MET A 1 -13.11 20.45 15.64
CA MET A 1 -12.23 19.64 14.77
C MET A 1 -12.97 18.33 14.57
N MET A 2 -13.80 18.25 13.54
CA MET A 2 -14.71 17.15 13.27
C MET A 2 -13.94 16.14 12.42
N TYR A 3 -13.29 15.18 13.08
CA TYR A 3 -12.63 14.08 12.40
C TYR A 3 -13.70 13.18 11.78
N HIS A 4 -13.39 12.67 10.59
CA HIS A 4 -14.28 11.97 9.66
C HIS A 4 -15.00 10.78 10.33
N ILE A 5 -16.32 10.67 10.11
CA ILE A 5 -17.26 9.71 10.74
C ILE A 5 -17.57 8.51 9.81
N PHE A 6 -16.84 8.38 8.70
CA PHE A 6 -17.05 7.31 7.75
C PHE A 6 -15.66 6.68 7.49
N ASP A 7 -15.53 5.38 7.79
CA ASP A 7 -14.45 4.46 7.32
C ASP A 7 -13.35 3.98 8.30
N ASP A 8 -13.59 3.99 9.61
CA ASP A 8 -12.54 3.71 10.60
C ASP A 8 -12.14 2.22 10.81
N ASN A 9 -12.88 1.25 10.26
CA ASN A 9 -12.52 -0.18 10.41
C ASN A 9 -11.35 -0.62 9.54
N LEU A 10 -11.16 0.01 8.37
CA LEU A 10 -9.99 -0.25 7.53
C LEU A 10 -8.72 0.30 8.15
N ILE A 11 -8.82 1.43 8.88
CA ILE A 11 -7.69 2.01 9.62
C ILE A 11 -7.22 1.03 10.70
N LEU A 12 -8.14 0.47 11.49
CA LEU A 12 -7.79 -0.53 12.51
C LEU A 12 -7.09 -1.76 11.92
N ARG A 13 -7.51 -2.20 10.73
CA ARG A 13 -7.06 -3.45 10.11
C ARG A 13 -5.92 -3.26 9.12
N LYS A 14 -5.44 -2.04 8.90
CA LYS A 14 -4.51 -1.66 7.83
C LYS A 14 -3.29 -2.59 7.74
N ALA A 15 -2.64 -2.89 8.87
CA ALA A 15 -1.45 -3.74 8.90
C ALA A 15 -1.75 -5.24 8.70
N PHE A 16 -3.02 -5.64 8.79
CA PHE A 16 -3.46 -7.04 8.86
C PHE A 16 -4.53 -7.40 7.81
N THR A 17 -4.70 -6.55 6.80
CA THR A 17 -5.68 -6.74 5.72
C THR A 17 -4.99 -7.09 4.40
N ALA A 18 -5.77 -7.69 3.50
CA ALA A 18 -5.36 -8.06 2.15
C ALA A 18 -5.47 -6.91 1.14
N THR A 19 -5.77 -5.67 1.57
CA THR A 19 -5.76 -4.53 0.66
C THR A 19 -4.36 -4.34 0.07
N LEU A 20 -4.30 -3.77 -1.13
CA LEU A 20 -3.02 -3.50 -1.78
C LEU A 20 -2.15 -2.58 -0.91
N GLY A 21 -0.85 -2.87 -0.88
CA GLY A 21 0.06 -2.31 0.13
C GLY A 21 0.31 -3.23 1.32
N ILE A 22 -0.13 -4.49 1.25
CA ILE A 22 0.06 -5.48 2.31
C ILE A 22 1.56 -5.70 2.61
N PRO A 23 2.02 -5.58 3.87
CA PRO A 23 3.38 -5.92 4.26
C PRO A 23 3.60 -7.43 4.16
N ILE A 24 4.71 -7.83 3.52
CA ILE A 24 5.07 -9.24 3.36
C ILE A 24 6.56 -9.47 3.65
N ALA A 25 6.92 -10.71 3.99
CA ALA A 25 8.31 -11.14 4.11
C ALA A 25 8.45 -12.64 3.75
N PRO A 26 9.64 -13.12 3.37
CA PRO A 26 9.93 -14.55 3.34
C PRO A 26 9.85 -15.14 4.75
N LEU A 27 9.25 -16.32 4.92
CA LEU A 27 9.25 -17.01 6.23
C LEU A 27 10.68 -17.32 6.73
N GLY A 28 11.59 -17.63 5.80
CA GLY A 28 13.00 -17.90 6.12
C GLY A 28 13.81 -16.68 6.56
N ASP A 29 13.30 -15.47 6.32
CA ASP A 29 13.89 -14.21 6.82
C ASP A 29 12.77 -13.19 7.10
N PRO A 30 12.03 -13.34 8.22
CA PRO A 30 10.87 -12.51 8.54
C PRO A 30 11.16 -11.00 8.68
N GLN A 31 12.43 -10.61 8.78
CA GLN A 31 12.88 -9.21 8.88
C GLN A 31 13.09 -8.56 7.51
N ARG A 32 13.18 -9.35 6.44
CA ARG A 32 13.30 -8.86 5.07
C ARG A 32 11.92 -8.50 4.53
N GLU A 33 11.47 -7.30 4.87
CA GLU A 33 10.14 -6.84 4.52
C GLU A 33 10.06 -6.18 3.15
N GLY A 34 8.89 -6.34 2.53
CA GLY A 34 8.48 -5.67 1.32
C GLY A 34 6.96 -5.55 1.27
N THR A 35 6.43 -5.25 0.09
CA THR A 35 5.01 -4.97 -0.12
C THR A 35 4.42 -5.85 -1.22
N GLY A 36 3.19 -6.34 -1.02
CA GLY A 36 2.38 -6.97 -2.07
C GLY A 36 1.69 -5.95 -2.98
N ALA A 37 1.75 -6.18 -4.30
CA ALA A 37 1.35 -5.23 -5.34
C ALA A 37 -0.09 -5.42 -5.85
N LEU A 38 -0.37 -6.56 -6.48
CA LEU A 38 -1.61 -6.84 -7.22
C LEU A 38 -1.93 -8.33 -7.15
N TYR A 39 -3.20 -8.66 -7.02
CA TYR A 39 -3.72 -10.02 -7.10
C TYR A 39 -4.14 -10.36 -8.53
N TYR A 40 -3.74 -11.54 -8.99
CA TYR A 40 -4.13 -12.11 -10.27
C TYR A 40 -4.86 -13.43 -10.09
N ARG A 41 -5.74 -13.73 -11.02
CA ARG A 41 -6.18 -15.09 -11.31
C ARG A 41 -5.30 -15.68 -12.40
N ILE A 42 -4.88 -16.92 -12.20
CA ILE A 42 -4.20 -17.73 -13.21
C ILE A 42 -4.86 -19.10 -13.33
N GLY A 43 -4.78 -19.71 -14.51
CA GLY A 43 -5.45 -20.97 -14.80
C GLY A 43 -6.97 -20.80 -14.98
N ALA A 44 -7.66 -21.92 -15.14
CA ALA A 44 -9.10 -21.94 -15.39
C ALA A 44 -9.78 -23.12 -14.67
N GLY A 45 -11.08 -22.98 -14.40
CA GLY A 45 -11.90 -24.00 -13.74
C GLY A 45 -11.32 -24.42 -12.38
N ASP A 46 -11.23 -25.73 -12.15
CA ASP A 46 -10.72 -26.29 -10.88
C ASP A 46 -9.23 -26.02 -10.65
N CYS A 47 -8.50 -25.59 -11.68
CA CYS A 47 -7.10 -25.22 -11.61
C CYS A 47 -6.88 -23.71 -11.40
N GLU A 48 -7.95 -22.93 -11.17
CA GLU A 48 -7.84 -21.50 -10.84
C GLU A 48 -7.06 -21.31 -9.53
N ARG A 49 -6.04 -20.47 -9.60
CA ARG A 49 -5.22 -20.04 -8.47
C ARG A 49 -5.22 -18.53 -8.40
N ILE A 50 -5.10 -18.01 -7.19
CA ILE A 50 -4.90 -16.59 -6.95
C ILE A 50 -3.45 -16.38 -6.57
N VAL A 51 -2.80 -15.43 -7.23
CA VAL A 51 -1.40 -15.10 -6.98
C VAL A 51 -1.24 -13.63 -6.65
N LEU A 52 -0.34 -13.31 -5.73
CA LEU A 52 0.06 -11.96 -5.38
C LEU A 52 1.37 -11.60 -6.09
N LEU A 53 1.36 -10.50 -6.83
CA LEU A 53 2.54 -9.88 -7.44
C LEU A 53 3.33 -9.11 -6.38
N THR A 54 4.65 -9.20 -6.42
CA THR A 54 5.59 -8.37 -5.65
C THR A 54 6.94 -8.30 -6.38
N CYS A 55 7.94 -7.62 -5.83
CA CYS A 55 9.30 -7.65 -6.35
C CYS A 55 9.99 -8.98 -6.05
N ALA A 56 10.84 -9.45 -6.96
CA ALA A 56 11.59 -10.69 -6.74
C ALA A 56 12.56 -10.55 -5.57
N HIS A 57 13.25 -9.43 -5.45
CA HIS A 57 14.17 -9.19 -4.34
C HIS A 57 13.49 -9.11 -2.96
N VAL A 58 12.17 -9.02 -2.88
CA VAL A 58 11.43 -9.06 -1.60
C VAL A 58 11.33 -10.50 -1.11
N VAL A 59 10.96 -11.43 -1.99
CA VAL A 59 10.66 -12.83 -1.62
C VAL A 59 11.82 -13.80 -1.84
N CYS A 60 12.82 -13.42 -2.65
CA CYS A 60 13.98 -14.25 -2.94
C CYS A 60 15.11 -14.00 -1.95
N LEU A 61 15.37 -15.01 -1.11
CA LEU A 61 16.57 -15.08 -0.27
C LEU A 61 17.82 -15.38 -1.11
N ASP A 62 18.98 -14.91 -0.64
CA ASP A 62 20.24 -15.07 -1.35
C ASP A 62 20.56 -16.57 -1.57
N GLY A 63 21.00 -16.91 -2.78
CA GLY A 63 21.18 -18.30 -3.23
C GLY A 63 20.00 -18.92 -3.99
N CYS A 64 18.85 -18.23 -4.08
CA CYS A 64 17.68 -18.72 -4.83
C CYS A 64 17.59 -18.19 -6.27
N ALA A 65 18.44 -17.22 -6.63
CA ALA A 65 18.53 -16.70 -7.99
C ALA A 65 19.25 -17.74 -8.88
N GLY A 66 18.52 -18.33 -9.84
CA GLY A 66 19.10 -19.15 -10.91
C GLY A 66 19.07 -20.67 -10.72
N GLN A 67 18.47 -21.21 -9.65
CA GLN A 67 18.28 -22.67 -9.55
C GLN A 67 16.84 -23.06 -9.90
N ALA A 68 16.67 -23.57 -11.12
CA ALA A 68 15.62 -24.53 -11.45
C ALA A 68 15.83 -25.79 -10.58
N GLY A 69 15.52 -25.72 -9.28
CA GLY A 69 15.91 -26.78 -8.35
C GLY A 69 15.79 -26.50 -6.85
N CYS A 70 15.36 -25.32 -6.39
CA CYS A 70 15.06 -25.17 -4.96
C CYS A 70 13.74 -25.91 -4.65
N SER A 71 13.85 -27.16 -4.21
CA SER A 71 12.73 -28.09 -4.01
C SER A 71 11.83 -27.77 -2.82
N ALA A 72 12.17 -26.76 -2.02
CA ALA A 72 11.31 -26.24 -0.95
C ALA A 72 10.61 -24.98 -1.45
N ARG A 73 9.29 -25.02 -1.58
CA ARG A 73 8.46 -23.84 -1.83
C ARG A 73 8.76 -22.81 -0.73
N GLN A 74 9.30 -21.66 -1.11
CA GLN A 74 9.56 -20.56 -0.17
C GLN A 74 8.23 -19.99 0.28
N GLU A 75 7.90 -20.14 1.55
CA GLU A 75 6.68 -19.59 2.12
C GLU A 75 6.83 -18.09 2.39
N VAL A 76 5.73 -17.37 2.22
CA VAL A 76 5.64 -15.92 2.41
C VAL A 76 4.66 -15.65 3.54
N ILE A 77 5.06 -14.78 4.45
CA ILE A 77 4.25 -14.34 5.60
C ILE A 77 3.71 -12.94 5.37
N ALA A 78 2.56 -12.65 5.98
CA ALA A 78 2.01 -11.30 6.05
C ALA A 78 1.28 -11.09 7.39
N PRO A 79 1.62 -10.03 8.15
CA PRO A 79 2.80 -9.16 7.98
C PRO A 79 4.14 -9.88 8.24
N GLY A 80 5.23 -9.22 7.82
CA GLY A 80 6.58 -9.51 8.31
C GLY A 80 6.74 -9.19 9.80
N GLU A 81 7.93 -9.41 10.35
CA GLU A 81 8.18 -9.29 11.80
C GLU A 81 8.08 -7.85 12.34
N GLN A 82 8.62 -6.87 11.62
CA GLN A 82 8.61 -5.48 12.06
C GLN A 82 7.23 -4.87 11.81
N ALA A 83 6.64 -5.10 10.62
CA ALA A 83 5.29 -4.68 10.29
C ALA A 83 4.23 -5.28 11.25
N PHE A 84 4.44 -6.50 11.76
CA PHE A 84 3.57 -7.07 12.79
C PHE A 84 3.63 -6.26 14.09
N LYS A 85 4.84 -5.97 14.58
CA LYS A 85 5.06 -5.17 15.79
C LYS A 85 4.50 -3.77 15.64
N ASP A 86 4.82 -3.10 14.54
CA ASP A 86 4.34 -1.75 14.24
C ASP A 86 2.80 -1.71 14.17
N GLY A 87 2.18 -2.75 13.60
CA GLY A 87 0.72 -2.91 13.58
C GLY A 87 0.10 -3.02 14.97
N LEU A 88 0.69 -3.83 15.86
CA LEU A 88 0.23 -3.96 17.25
C LEU A 88 0.45 -2.68 18.06
N GLU A 89 1.62 -2.04 17.89
CA GLU A 89 1.93 -0.76 18.53
C GLU A 89 0.97 0.35 18.05
N HIS A 90 0.63 0.36 16.76
CA HIS A 90 -0.35 1.28 16.22
C HIS A 90 -1.74 1.07 16.83
N LEU A 91 -2.21 -0.18 16.92
CA LEU A 91 -3.46 -0.50 17.61
C LEU A 91 -3.44 -0.04 19.07
N GLN A 92 -2.33 -0.26 19.78
CA GLN A 92 -2.17 0.20 21.15
C GLN A 92 -2.23 1.73 21.27
N TYR A 93 -1.60 2.45 20.34
CA TYR A 93 -1.68 3.90 20.26
C TYR A 93 -3.13 4.38 20.07
N LEU A 94 -3.86 3.77 19.13
CA LEU A 94 -5.25 4.07 18.84
C LEU A 94 -6.18 3.85 20.04
N ILE A 95 -5.95 2.77 20.80
CA ILE A 95 -6.68 2.46 22.04
C ILE A 95 -6.42 3.53 23.11
N THR A 96 -5.17 3.96 23.27
CA THR A 96 -4.78 5.01 24.22
C THR A 96 -5.38 6.36 23.83
N ASP A 97 -5.29 6.76 22.56
CA ASP A 97 -5.87 8.04 22.10
C ASP A 97 -7.40 8.03 22.25
N SER A 98 -8.07 6.92 21.94
CA SER A 98 -9.52 6.77 22.14
C SER A 98 -9.92 6.89 23.59
N THR A 99 -9.15 6.29 24.50
CA THR A 99 -9.39 6.41 25.95
C THR A 99 -9.30 7.88 26.39
N ARG A 100 -8.30 8.61 25.90
CA ARG A 100 -8.16 10.05 26.17
C ARG A 100 -9.32 10.88 25.59
N ARG A 101 -9.78 10.55 24.37
CA ARG A 101 -10.93 11.22 23.74
C ARG A 101 -12.21 11.02 24.54
N ILE A 102 -12.47 9.79 25.00
CA ILE A 102 -13.62 9.46 25.86
C ILE A 102 -13.55 10.26 27.16
N GLN A 103 -12.41 10.23 27.87
CA GLN A 103 -12.24 10.98 29.12
C GLN A 103 -12.48 12.48 28.96
N ASN A 104 -11.96 13.08 27.88
CA ASN A 104 -12.19 14.50 27.59
C ASN A 104 -13.67 14.78 27.28
N ALA A 105 -14.35 13.91 26.53
CA ALA A 105 -15.76 14.06 26.24
C ALA A 105 -16.64 13.88 27.49
N GLU A 106 -16.31 12.94 28.37
CA GLU A 106 -16.99 12.74 29.67
C GLU A 106 -16.81 13.95 30.59
N ALA A 107 -15.60 14.51 30.66
CA ALA A 107 -15.33 15.72 31.44
C ALA A 107 -16.15 16.91 30.91
N ASN A 108 -16.19 17.11 29.59
CA ASN A 108 -17.00 18.16 28.97
C ASN A 108 -18.50 17.95 29.22
N LEU A 109 -19.01 16.72 29.14
CA LEU A 109 -20.39 16.40 29.48
C LEU A 109 -20.71 16.69 30.95
N HIS A 110 -19.79 16.38 31.85
CA HIS A 110 -19.93 16.68 33.27
C HIS A 110 -20.01 18.21 33.52
N GLU A 111 -19.19 19.01 32.83
CA GLU A 111 -19.25 20.48 32.90
C GLU A 111 -20.56 21.05 32.35
N LEU A 112 -21.14 20.44 31.31
CA LEU A 112 -22.42 20.85 30.73
C LEU A 112 -23.62 20.50 31.62
N GLY A 113 -23.48 19.55 32.54
CA GLY A 113 -24.54 19.10 33.43
C GLY A 113 -25.73 18.44 32.72
N GLU A 114 -26.75 18.09 33.51
CA GLU A 114 -28.01 17.54 32.99
C GLU A 114 -28.86 18.60 32.28
N HIS A 115 -29.76 18.13 31.43
CA HIS A 115 -30.69 19.02 30.72
C HIS A 115 -31.51 19.85 31.71
N VAL A 116 -31.58 21.17 31.47
CA VAL A 116 -32.42 22.10 32.24
C VAL A 116 -33.51 22.66 31.33
N GLU A 117 -34.75 22.70 31.82
CA GLU A 117 -35.88 23.26 31.07
C GLU A 117 -35.61 24.74 30.71
N GLY A 118 -35.71 25.06 29.42
CA GLY A 118 -35.40 26.39 28.90
C GLY A 118 -33.91 26.64 28.58
N GLU A 119 -33.05 25.62 28.65
CA GLU A 119 -31.65 25.77 28.23
C GLU A 119 -31.52 26.08 26.71
N PRO A 120 -30.44 26.76 26.29
CA PRO A 120 -30.18 26.99 24.87
C PRO A 120 -30.10 25.68 24.07
N SER A 121 -30.77 25.64 22.90
CA SER A 121 -30.81 24.44 22.05
C SER A 121 -29.43 23.95 21.60
N ASN A 122 -28.45 24.84 21.46
CA ASN A 122 -27.07 24.45 21.15
C ASN A 122 -26.43 23.62 22.30
N THR A 123 -26.74 23.92 23.55
CA THR A 123 -26.27 23.16 24.72
C THR A 123 -26.80 21.72 24.66
N THR A 124 -28.10 21.56 24.38
CA THR A 124 -28.71 20.23 24.23
C THR A 124 -28.08 19.45 23.08
N GLN A 125 -27.90 20.07 21.91
CA GLN A 125 -27.27 19.43 20.75
C GLN A 125 -25.82 19.02 21.01
N VAL A 126 -25.03 19.88 21.67
CA VAL A 126 -23.65 19.54 22.03
C VAL A 126 -23.62 18.33 22.96
N ARG A 127 -24.54 18.25 23.93
CA ARG A 127 -24.67 17.11 24.84
C ARG A 127 -24.97 15.81 24.09
N GLU A 128 -25.91 15.83 23.14
CA GLU A 128 -26.25 14.66 22.31
C GLU A 128 -25.06 14.22 21.43
N VAL A 129 -24.39 15.17 20.77
CA VAL A 129 -23.20 14.89 19.93
C VAL A 129 -22.09 14.27 20.77
N MET A 130 -21.84 14.77 21.97
CA MET A 130 -20.82 14.21 22.86
C MET A 130 -21.17 12.79 23.33
N ARG A 131 -22.43 12.53 23.68
CA ARG A 131 -22.87 11.17 24.06
C ARG A 131 -22.68 10.19 22.90
N GLY A 132 -23.12 10.56 21.69
CA GLY A 132 -22.90 9.74 20.51
C GLY A 132 -21.42 9.52 20.19
N ALA A 133 -20.57 10.54 20.37
CA ALA A 133 -19.13 10.42 20.19
C ALA A 133 -18.49 9.46 21.22
N ILE A 134 -18.93 9.49 22.48
CA ILE A 134 -18.45 8.54 23.52
C ILE A 134 -18.86 7.12 23.19
N GLU A 135 -20.14 6.89 22.86
CA GLU A 135 -20.66 5.57 22.50
C GLU A 135 -19.88 4.99 21.31
N TRP A 136 -19.75 5.78 20.25
CA TRP A 136 -19.01 5.39 19.05
C TRP A 136 -17.52 5.12 19.33
N THR A 137 -16.84 6.03 20.04
CA THR A 137 -15.40 5.88 20.34
C THR A 137 -15.16 4.68 21.27
N THR A 138 -16.11 4.38 22.16
CA THR A 138 -16.04 3.22 23.05
C THR A 138 -16.13 1.92 22.26
N ALA A 139 -17.13 1.79 21.37
CA ALA A 139 -17.26 0.62 20.50
C ALA A 139 -16.02 0.43 19.61
N TRP A 140 -15.51 1.52 19.04
CA TRP A 140 -14.30 1.50 18.22
C TRP A 140 -13.06 1.05 19.00
N ARG A 141 -12.88 1.57 20.22
CA ARG A 141 -11.79 1.16 21.13
C ARG A 141 -11.90 -0.33 21.50
N GLU A 142 -13.10 -0.84 21.70
CA GLU A 142 -13.34 -2.26 22.00
C GLU A 142 -13.00 -3.16 20.82
N GLU A 143 -13.34 -2.75 19.59
CA GLU A 143 -12.92 -3.45 18.37
C GLU A 143 -11.39 -3.45 18.23
N ALA A 144 -10.75 -2.30 18.44
CA ALA A 144 -9.29 -2.20 18.41
C ALA A 144 -8.59 -3.10 19.43
N ASN A 145 -9.08 -3.16 20.68
CA ASN A 145 -8.57 -4.08 21.70
C ASN A 145 -8.76 -5.54 21.28
N THR A 146 -9.97 -5.89 20.81
CA THR A 146 -10.27 -7.26 20.37
C THR A 146 -9.36 -7.69 19.22
N LEU A 147 -9.14 -6.81 18.23
CA LEU A 147 -8.22 -7.06 17.13
C LEU A 147 -6.79 -7.25 17.62
N ARG A 148 -6.28 -6.33 18.44
CA ARG A 148 -4.91 -6.43 19.01
C ARG A 148 -4.72 -7.75 19.73
N ASP A 149 -5.61 -8.06 20.68
CA ASP A 149 -5.50 -9.27 21.51
C ASP A 149 -5.62 -10.53 20.65
N THR A 150 -6.49 -10.53 19.63
CA THR A 150 -6.62 -11.65 18.69
C THR A 150 -5.31 -11.85 17.91
N TYR A 151 -4.74 -10.80 17.34
CA TYR A 151 -3.51 -10.91 16.55
C TYR A 151 -2.31 -11.30 17.41
N GLU A 152 -2.17 -10.69 18.58
CA GLU A 152 -1.10 -11.03 19.53
C GLU A 152 -1.20 -12.49 19.99
N THR A 153 -2.40 -13.01 20.23
CA THR A 153 -2.57 -14.39 20.72
C THR A 153 -2.51 -15.47 19.63
N THR A 154 -2.93 -15.16 18.41
CA THR A 154 -3.11 -16.17 17.33
C THR A 154 -2.11 -16.06 16.18
N ARG A 155 -1.32 -14.99 16.13
CA ARG A 155 -0.41 -14.69 14.99
C ARG A 155 0.95 -14.17 15.43
N SER A 156 1.34 -14.39 16.69
CA SER A 156 2.64 -13.96 17.20
C SER A 156 3.79 -14.70 16.53
N GLN A 157 3.61 -15.98 16.18
CA GLN A 157 4.64 -16.75 15.50
C GLN A 157 4.60 -16.49 13.98
N PRO A 158 5.75 -16.31 13.30
CA PRO A 158 5.80 -16.11 11.85
C PRO A 158 5.05 -17.18 11.04
N GLU A 159 5.09 -18.44 11.48
CA GLU A 159 4.43 -19.58 10.82
C GLU A 159 2.89 -19.43 10.80
N GLU A 160 2.32 -18.76 11.80
CA GLU A 160 0.89 -18.45 11.88
C GLU A 160 0.48 -17.38 10.86
N ARG A 161 1.46 -16.61 10.37
CA ARG A 161 1.29 -15.51 9.41
C ARG A 161 1.53 -15.94 7.96
N VAL A 162 1.81 -17.21 7.68
CA VAL A 162 1.97 -17.71 6.30
C VAL A 162 0.68 -17.50 5.50
N ILE A 163 0.82 -16.85 4.34
CA ILE A 163 -0.28 -16.55 3.40
C ILE A 163 -0.19 -17.32 2.09
N GLY A 164 0.97 -17.87 1.76
CA GLY A 164 1.20 -18.53 0.49
C GLY A 164 2.66 -18.92 0.29
N SER A 165 2.99 -19.30 -0.94
CA SER A 165 4.35 -19.66 -1.32
C SER A 165 4.73 -19.15 -2.70
N VAL A 166 6.01 -18.89 -2.92
CA VAL A 166 6.54 -18.41 -4.20
C VAL A 166 6.26 -19.43 -5.31
N LEU A 167 5.47 -19.01 -6.30
CA LEU A 167 5.14 -19.80 -7.49
C LEU A 167 6.12 -19.55 -8.63
N HIS A 168 6.50 -18.28 -8.80
CA HIS A 168 7.33 -17.84 -9.91
C HIS A 168 8.17 -16.64 -9.52
N VAL A 169 9.38 -16.57 -10.06
CA VAL A 169 10.34 -15.50 -9.86
C VAL A 169 10.99 -15.22 -11.20
N GLU A 170 11.00 -13.95 -11.57
CA GLU A 170 11.91 -13.41 -12.57
C GLU A 170 12.77 -12.38 -11.83
N LYS A 171 14.03 -12.76 -11.60
CA LYS A 171 15.08 -11.89 -11.06
C LYS A 171 16.22 -11.88 -12.05
N ASP A 172 16.23 -10.87 -12.91
CA ASP A 172 17.34 -10.62 -13.81
C ASP A 172 17.86 -9.21 -13.60
N ASP A 173 19.06 -9.12 -13.03
CA ASP A 173 19.79 -7.88 -12.81
C ASP A 173 20.41 -7.35 -14.13
N ALA A 174 20.43 -8.18 -15.19
CA ALA A 174 20.95 -7.83 -16.50
C ALA A 174 19.81 -7.77 -17.54
N PRO A 175 19.33 -6.58 -17.93
CA PRO A 175 18.37 -6.48 -19.02
C PRO A 175 18.93 -7.11 -20.30
N ALA A 176 18.10 -7.93 -20.97
CA ALA A 176 18.43 -8.42 -22.30
C ALA A 176 18.46 -7.23 -23.27
N GLU A 177 19.66 -6.91 -23.76
CA GLU A 177 19.98 -5.82 -24.70
C GLU A 177 19.84 -4.39 -24.15
N ALA A 178 20.43 -3.44 -24.89
CA ALA A 178 21.01 -2.18 -24.41
C ALA A 178 20.07 -1.16 -23.72
N TYR A 179 18.77 -1.44 -23.57
CA TYR A 179 17.77 -0.52 -23.00
C TYR A 179 16.56 -1.28 -22.41
N GLY A 180 16.77 -2.25 -21.52
CA GLY A 180 15.67 -3.02 -20.91
C GLY A 180 15.25 -2.53 -19.52
N TYR A 181 13.95 -2.64 -19.22
CA TYR A 181 13.41 -2.53 -17.86
C TYR A 181 13.77 -3.79 -17.06
N PRO A 182 13.99 -3.69 -15.73
CA PRO A 182 14.42 -4.84 -14.94
C PRO A 182 13.30 -5.88 -14.85
N ARG A 183 13.70 -7.15 -14.86
CA ARG A 183 12.80 -8.27 -14.54
C ARG A 183 13.00 -8.57 -13.07
N ASP A 184 12.35 -7.78 -12.22
CA ASP A 184 12.40 -7.93 -10.76
C ASP A 184 10.97 -8.05 -10.23
N PHE A 185 10.36 -9.21 -10.50
CA PHE A 185 9.03 -9.51 -10.00
C PHE A 185 8.88 -10.99 -9.64
N ALA A 186 7.99 -11.26 -8.70
CA ALA A 186 7.62 -12.60 -8.29
C ALA A 186 6.10 -12.71 -8.14
N LEU A 187 5.62 -13.94 -8.28
CA LEU A 187 4.23 -14.31 -8.04
C LEU A 187 4.18 -15.29 -6.86
N VAL A 188 3.42 -14.95 -5.83
CA VAL A 188 3.18 -15.78 -4.65
C VAL A 188 1.80 -16.44 -4.80
N GLU A 189 1.73 -17.76 -4.87
CA GLU A 189 0.46 -18.49 -4.85
C GLU A 189 -0.15 -18.44 -3.45
N MET A 190 -1.34 -17.85 -3.37
CA MET A 190 -2.07 -17.65 -2.12
C MET A 190 -2.73 -18.95 -1.67
N TYR A 191 -2.61 -19.28 -0.38
CA TYR A 191 -3.31 -20.41 0.21
C TYR A 191 -4.79 -20.09 0.38
N LYS A 192 -5.66 -21.00 -0.09
CA LYS A 192 -7.12 -20.74 -0.21
C LYS A 192 -7.76 -20.47 1.14
N GLU A 193 -7.30 -21.13 2.19
CA GLU A 193 -7.77 -21.04 3.57
C GLU A 193 -7.34 -19.77 4.31
N LYS A 194 -6.41 -18.99 3.75
CA LYS A 194 -5.85 -17.80 4.42
C LYS A 194 -6.62 -16.52 4.14
N MET A 195 -7.59 -16.55 3.24
CA MET A 195 -8.43 -15.41 2.91
C MET A 195 -9.87 -15.86 2.66
N ASP A 196 -10.82 -15.08 3.15
CA ASP A 196 -12.21 -15.22 2.73
C ASP A 196 -12.41 -14.58 1.35
N TRP A 197 -12.23 -15.38 0.32
CA TRP A 197 -12.36 -14.95 -1.08
C TRP A 197 -13.78 -14.51 -1.45
N SER A 198 -14.79 -14.82 -0.62
CA SER A 198 -16.17 -14.36 -0.86
C SER A 198 -16.38 -12.89 -0.48
N THR A 199 -15.56 -12.36 0.42
CA THR A 199 -15.61 -10.98 0.90
C THR A 199 -14.41 -10.14 0.43
N PHE A 200 -13.46 -10.76 -0.27
CA PHE A 200 -12.30 -10.05 -0.81
C PHE A 200 -12.67 -9.21 -2.05
N HIS A 201 -12.65 -7.89 -1.89
CA HIS A 201 -13.04 -6.92 -2.92
C HIS A 201 -11.97 -6.67 -3.99
N GLY A 202 -10.87 -7.43 -3.96
CA GLY A 202 -9.83 -7.42 -4.98
C GLY A 202 -8.85 -6.27 -4.89
N ASN A 203 -8.36 -5.86 -6.06
CA ASN A 203 -7.25 -4.92 -6.23
C ASN A 203 -7.59 -3.46 -5.85
N LYS A 204 -7.84 -3.20 -4.57
CA LYS A 204 -8.09 -1.87 -4.02
C LYS A 204 -6.99 -1.47 -3.04
N VAL A 205 -6.50 -0.23 -3.18
CA VAL A 205 -5.54 0.41 -2.26
C VAL A 205 -6.32 1.25 -1.25
N PHE A 206 -6.06 1.08 0.04
CA PHE A 206 -6.53 2.03 1.05
C PHE A 206 -5.65 3.28 1.05
N ILE A 207 -6.23 4.44 0.76
CA ILE A 207 -5.56 5.75 0.65
C ILE A 207 -6.01 6.74 1.74
N GLY A 208 -6.84 6.30 2.69
CA GLY A 208 -7.37 7.12 3.78
C GLY A 208 -6.47 7.22 5.01
N ASP A 209 -5.26 6.69 4.92
CA ASP A 209 -4.29 6.60 5.99
C ASP A 209 -3.62 7.96 6.26
N ASN A 210 -2.45 8.20 5.67
CA ASN A 210 -1.69 9.41 5.95
C ASN A 210 -2.19 10.63 5.14
N LEU A 211 -3.20 10.45 4.30
CA LEU A 211 -3.62 11.43 3.31
C LEU A 211 -5.10 11.74 3.46
N SER A 212 -5.42 12.93 4.01
CA SER A 212 -6.81 13.38 4.08
C SER A 212 -7.43 13.50 2.68
N SER A 213 -8.76 13.40 2.61
CA SER A 213 -9.49 13.60 1.35
C SER A 213 -9.16 14.95 0.67
N HIS A 214 -8.95 16.00 1.47
CA HIS A 214 -8.51 17.30 0.99
C HIS A 214 -7.09 17.25 0.39
N GLN A 215 -6.13 16.65 1.10
CA GLN A 215 -4.75 16.55 0.60
C GLN A 215 -4.67 15.68 -0.65
N PHE A 216 -5.39 14.56 -0.72
CA PHE A 216 -5.48 13.70 -1.91
C PHE A 216 -5.92 14.48 -3.14
N ARG A 217 -7.05 15.19 -3.04
CA ARG A 217 -7.59 15.99 -4.15
C ARG A 217 -6.63 17.09 -4.59
N ARG A 218 -6.02 17.78 -3.62
CA ARG A 218 -5.06 18.85 -3.89
C ARG A 218 -3.79 18.32 -4.58
N ALA A 219 -3.33 17.13 -4.21
CA ALA A 219 -2.13 16.51 -4.74
C ALA A 219 -2.33 15.94 -6.15
N LEU A 220 -3.41 15.19 -6.38
CA LEU A 220 -3.60 14.42 -7.61
C LEU A 220 -4.49 15.10 -8.65
N PHE A 221 -5.28 16.09 -8.25
CA PHE A 221 -6.20 16.82 -9.12
C PHE A 221 -6.06 18.35 -8.96
N PRO A 222 -4.85 18.93 -9.06
CA PRO A 222 -4.63 20.35 -8.77
C PRO A 222 -5.44 21.29 -9.67
N GLN A 223 -5.78 20.88 -10.89
CA GLN A 223 -6.59 21.67 -11.84
C GLN A 223 -8.09 21.34 -11.75
N GLU A 224 -8.46 20.20 -11.18
CA GLU A 224 -9.83 19.66 -11.16
C GLU A 224 -10.36 19.45 -9.73
N TYR A 225 -9.75 20.15 -8.77
CA TYR A 225 -10.01 19.98 -7.34
C TYR A 225 -11.51 19.98 -6.99
N ALA A 226 -12.29 20.88 -7.60
CA ALA A 226 -13.73 21.01 -7.33
C ALA A 226 -14.59 19.88 -7.94
N ARG A 227 -14.06 19.12 -8.90
CA ARG A 227 -14.78 18.06 -9.62
C ARG A 227 -14.32 16.65 -9.25
N CYS A 228 -13.11 16.53 -8.69
CA CYS A 228 -12.58 15.22 -8.30
C CYS A 228 -13.31 14.67 -7.07
N GLN A 229 -13.68 13.39 -7.16
CA GLN A 229 -14.28 12.66 -6.05
C GLN A 229 -13.20 11.94 -5.27
N TYR A 230 -13.37 11.88 -3.94
CA TYR A 230 -12.54 11.01 -3.13
C TYR A 230 -13.14 9.60 -3.21
N PRO A 231 -12.35 8.53 -3.38
CA PRO A 231 -12.87 7.17 -3.42
C PRO A 231 -13.73 6.87 -2.18
N ALA A 232 -14.86 6.19 -2.41
CA ALA A 232 -15.66 5.68 -1.31
C ALA A 232 -14.80 4.76 -0.44
N ASP A 233 -15.00 4.85 0.88
CA ASP A 233 -14.29 4.06 1.88
C ASP A 233 -12.78 4.29 1.93
N GLY A 234 -12.29 5.34 1.26
CA GLY A 234 -10.86 5.55 1.02
C GLY A 234 -10.22 4.43 0.19
N LEU A 235 -11.00 3.63 -0.55
CA LEU A 235 -10.53 2.49 -1.34
C LEU A 235 -10.42 2.85 -2.83
N LEU A 236 -9.20 3.07 -3.29
CA LEU A 236 -8.91 3.33 -4.70
C LEU A 236 -8.75 2.02 -5.47
N GLN A 237 -9.64 1.77 -6.43
CA GLN A 237 -9.58 0.59 -7.31
C GLN A 237 -8.43 0.72 -8.32
N ALA A 238 -7.51 -0.24 -8.34
CA ALA A 238 -6.56 -0.41 -9.43
C ALA A 238 -7.28 -0.95 -10.67
N ARG A 239 -7.15 -0.26 -11.80
CA ARG A 239 -7.84 -0.60 -13.06
C ARG A 239 -7.15 0.03 -14.26
N GLY A 240 -7.11 -0.67 -15.39
CA GLY A 240 -6.44 -0.14 -16.58
C GLY A 240 -4.96 0.13 -16.35
N ILE A 241 -4.27 0.55 -17.41
CA ILE A 241 -2.81 0.63 -17.43
C ILE A 241 -2.41 1.93 -18.10
N VAL A 242 -1.42 2.62 -17.53
CA VAL A 242 -0.75 3.75 -18.19
C VAL A 242 0.23 3.19 -19.22
N THR A 243 0.05 3.57 -20.48
CA THR A 243 0.88 3.06 -21.59
C THR A 243 2.21 3.83 -21.73
N ASP A 244 3.16 3.27 -22.48
CA ASP A 244 4.44 3.92 -22.81
C ASP A 244 4.25 5.32 -23.43
N ASP A 245 3.29 5.47 -24.34
CA ASP A 245 2.95 6.77 -24.94
C ASP A 245 2.50 7.80 -23.90
N GLU A 246 1.75 7.37 -22.89
CA GLU A 246 1.30 8.24 -21.80
C GLU A 246 2.42 8.61 -20.83
N PHE A 247 3.41 7.72 -20.61
CA PHE A 247 4.63 8.07 -19.87
C PHE A 247 5.44 9.14 -20.60
N ARG A 248 5.62 8.98 -21.92
CA ARG A 248 6.39 9.92 -22.76
C ARG A 248 5.65 11.24 -23.03
N ASN A 249 4.32 11.22 -22.97
CA ASN A 249 3.49 12.42 -23.10
C ASN A 249 2.38 12.43 -22.03
N PRO A 250 2.71 12.80 -20.78
CA PRO A 250 1.72 12.86 -19.70
C PRO A 250 0.60 13.84 -20.01
N GLN A 251 -0.64 13.40 -19.77
CA GLN A 251 -1.84 14.23 -19.94
C GLN A 251 -2.13 15.09 -18.70
N GLY A 252 -1.65 14.66 -17.53
CA GLY A 252 -1.76 15.40 -16.28
C GLY A 252 -0.80 16.59 -16.22
N VAL A 253 -1.12 17.56 -15.36
CA VAL A 253 -0.21 18.66 -15.04
C VAL A 253 -0.17 18.91 -13.53
N ASP A 254 1.00 19.29 -13.05
CA ASP A 254 1.19 19.68 -11.65
C ASP A 254 0.60 21.08 -11.33
N LYS A 255 0.81 21.54 -10.10
CA LYS A 255 0.41 22.88 -9.65
C LYS A 255 1.06 24.02 -10.44
N TYR A 256 2.21 23.79 -11.08
CA TYR A 256 2.94 24.75 -11.91
C TYR A 256 2.61 24.60 -13.41
N LYS A 257 1.59 23.81 -13.76
CA LYS A 257 1.16 23.51 -15.13
C LYS A 257 2.23 22.79 -15.96
N LYS A 258 3.14 22.07 -15.32
CA LYS A 258 4.12 21.19 -15.97
C LYS A 258 3.51 19.81 -16.17
N LYS A 259 3.70 19.23 -17.35
CA LYS A 259 3.20 17.90 -17.68
C LYS A 259 3.87 16.83 -16.81
N CYS A 260 3.07 16.03 -16.13
CA CYS A 260 3.50 14.87 -15.36
C CYS A 260 2.32 13.94 -15.08
N LEU A 261 2.61 12.69 -14.73
CA LEU A 261 1.64 11.80 -14.11
C LEU A 261 1.71 12.01 -12.60
N LEU A 262 0.62 12.42 -11.99
CA LEU A 262 0.48 12.53 -10.54
C LEU A 262 0.03 11.17 -10.01
N VAL A 263 0.79 10.65 -9.06
CA VAL A 263 0.67 9.25 -8.64
C VAL A 263 0.55 9.11 -7.13
N VAL A 264 -0.05 8.00 -6.70
CA VAL A 264 -0.26 7.60 -5.32
C VAL A 264 0.11 6.13 -5.16
N LYS A 265 0.61 5.76 -3.98
CA LYS A 265 0.75 4.36 -3.57
C LYS A 265 0.46 4.23 -2.09
N THR A 266 0.18 3.01 -1.64
CA THR A 266 0.30 2.63 -0.23
C THR A 266 1.36 1.54 -0.14
N GLY A 267 2.40 1.78 0.66
CA GLY A 267 3.45 0.79 0.92
C GLY A 267 3.51 0.40 2.37
N ALA A 268 4.18 -0.73 2.64
CA ALA A 268 4.28 -1.32 3.97
C ALA A 268 4.85 -0.36 5.02
N LEU A 269 5.87 0.43 4.66
CA LEU A 269 6.60 1.26 5.62
C LEU A 269 6.05 2.69 5.67
N THR A 270 5.94 3.38 4.52
CA THR A 270 5.57 4.81 4.53
C THR A 270 4.07 5.05 4.45
N GLY A 271 3.25 3.99 4.35
CA GLY A 271 1.81 4.11 4.16
C GLY A 271 1.47 4.79 2.83
N THR A 272 0.41 5.61 2.83
CA THR A 272 -0.03 6.34 1.63
C THR A 272 0.83 7.55 1.33
N THR A 273 1.48 7.57 0.16
CA THR A 273 2.31 8.69 -0.32
C THR A 273 1.93 9.09 -1.75
N VAL A 274 2.30 10.31 -2.14
CA VAL A 274 2.01 10.88 -3.47
C VAL A 274 3.27 11.44 -4.11
N GLY A 275 3.35 11.32 -5.43
CA GLY A 275 4.52 11.70 -6.20
C GLY A 275 4.17 12.16 -7.60
N CYS A 276 5.19 12.45 -8.40
CA CYS A 276 5.05 12.71 -9.82
C CYS A 276 6.08 11.94 -10.67
N VAL A 277 5.61 11.48 -11.83
CA VAL A 277 6.45 10.93 -12.90
C VAL A 277 6.45 11.93 -14.06
N ASN A 278 7.62 12.42 -14.45
CA ASN A 278 7.75 13.43 -15.52
C ASN A 278 8.14 12.83 -16.88
N GLY A 279 8.05 11.51 -17.04
CA GLY A 279 8.36 10.79 -18.28
C GLY A 279 9.84 10.63 -18.57
N LEU A 280 10.73 11.09 -17.68
CA LEU A 280 12.16 10.86 -17.81
C LEU A 280 12.51 9.45 -17.35
N GLU A 281 13.01 8.66 -18.29
CA GLU A 281 13.68 7.41 -17.99
C GLU A 281 14.99 7.69 -17.27
N SER A 282 15.19 6.99 -16.17
CA SER A 282 16.42 7.01 -15.39
C SER A 282 17.22 5.75 -15.69
N PHE A 283 18.52 5.94 -15.91
CA PHE A 283 19.47 4.84 -16.02
C PHE A 283 19.96 4.48 -14.62
N THR A 284 19.56 3.32 -14.12
CA THR A 284 20.05 2.79 -12.85
C THR A 284 21.19 1.82 -13.10
N ARG A 285 22.29 1.99 -12.38
CA ARG A 285 23.41 1.04 -12.41
C ARG A 285 23.24 0.07 -11.27
N ILE A 286 22.98 -1.19 -11.61
CA ILE A 286 22.93 -2.29 -10.65
C ILE A 286 24.34 -2.87 -10.63
N TYR A 287 24.97 -2.84 -9.46
CA TYR A 287 26.27 -3.48 -9.24
C TYR A 287 26.02 -4.87 -8.68
N ASP A 288 26.65 -5.89 -9.28
CA ASP A 288 26.67 -7.22 -8.67
C ASP A 288 27.71 -7.30 -7.55
N ASP A 289 27.70 -8.41 -6.80
CA ASP A 289 28.61 -8.68 -5.68
C ASP A 289 30.10 -8.74 -6.11
N HIS A 290 30.37 -8.73 -7.42
CA HIS A 290 31.70 -8.76 -8.02
C HIS A 290 32.13 -7.40 -8.61
N GLY A 291 31.29 -6.36 -8.47
CA GLY A 291 31.56 -5.01 -8.96
C GLY A 291 31.35 -4.82 -10.47
N ALA A 292 30.82 -5.81 -11.19
CA ALA A 292 30.31 -5.58 -12.53
C ALA A 292 29.01 -4.78 -12.43
N HIS A 293 28.76 -3.91 -13.41
CA HIS A 293 27.54 -3.12 -13.43
C HIS A 293 26.75 -3.33 -14.70
N HIS A 294 25.44 -3.45 -14.54
CA HIS A 294 24.49 -3.43 -15.65
C HIS A 294 23.68 -2.14 -15.57
N THR A 295 23.34 -1.58 -16.73
CA THR A 295 22.49 -0.39 -16.82
C THR A 295 21.07 -0.86 -17.10
N SER A 296 20.14 -0.56 -16.19
CA SER A 296 18.71 -0.78 -16.37
C SER A 296 17.99 0.55 -16.56
N THR A 297 16.84 0.50 -17.22
CA THR A 297 15.97 1.66 -17.41
C THR A 297 14.79 1.56 -16.45
N GLN A 298 14.53 2.62 -15.70
CA GLN A 298 13.38 2.70 -14.77
C GLN A 298 12.79 4.10 -14.82
N PHE A 299 11.53 4.27 -14.42
CA PHE A 299 10.95 5.61 -14.29
C PHE A 299 11.17 6.15 -12.88
N ALA A 300 11.67 7.38 -12.81
CA ALA A 300 11.84 8.09 -11.55
C ALA A 300 10.49 8.66 -11.07
N ILE A 301 10.24 8.54 -9.77
CA ILE A 301 9.18 9.21 -9.05
C ILE A 301 9.81 10.20 -8.09
N LEU A 302 9.38 11.45 -8.19
CA LEU A 302 9.71 12.49 -7.22
C LEU A 302 8.57 12.63 -6.23
N CYS A 303 8.88 12.70 -4.93
CA CYS A 303 7.90 13.04 -3.91
C CYS A 303 7.34 14.44 -4.17
N LEU A 304 6.02 14.63 -3.99
CA LEU A 304 5.44 15.96 -4.06
C LEU A 304 5.89 16.81 -2.86
N GLU A 305 5.99 18.13 -3.06
CA GLU A 305 6.53 19.04 -2.04
C GLU A 305 5.81 18.96 -0.69
N LYS A 306 6.57 19.20 0.39
CA LYS A 306 6.08 19.25 1.77
C LYS A 306 4.93 20.23 2.04
N THR A 307 4.75 21.23 1.17
CA THR A 307 3.62 22.16 1.25
C THR A 307 2.28 21.48 0.93
N ILE A 308 2.33 20.33 0.25
CA ILE A 308 1.18 19.53 -0.16
C ILE A 308 0.93 18.38 0.84
N THR A 309 1.99 17.70 1.29
CA THR A 309 1.95 16.54 2.20
C THR A 309 3.01 16.63 3.29
N ASP A 310 2.81 15.99 4.44
CA ASP A 310 3.79 16.04 5.54
C ASP A 310 5.02 15.11 5.31
N PHE A 311 5.03 14.32 4.23
CA PHE A 311 6.10 13.35 3.92
C PHE A 311 7.35 14.00 3.34
N SER A 312 8.51 13.42 3.64
CA SER A 312 9.81 13.83 3.10
C SER A 312 10.30 13.01 1.91
N CYS A 313 9.67 11.88 1.62
CA CYS A 313 10.05 10.93 0.56
C CYS A 313 8.79 10.27 -0.03
N PHE A 314 8.91 9.68 -1.22
CA PHE A 314 7.82 8.91 -1.82
C PHE A 314 7.79 7.47 -1.32
N ALA A 315 8.95 6.87 -1.09
CA ALA A 315 9.09 5.52 -0.59
C ALA A 315 10.37 5.34 0.23
N GLU A 316 10.37 4.34 1.11
CA GLU A 316 11.51 3.89 1.91
C GLU A 316 11.74 2.37 1.77
N GLN A 317 12.82 1.87 2.37
CA GLN A 317 13.13 0.44 2.37
C GLN A 317 12.01 -0.35 3.05
N GLY A 318 11.44 -1.33 2.35
CA GLY A 318 10.22 -2.04 2.78
C GLY A 318 8.99 -1.71 1.93
N ASP A 319 8.99 -0.57 1.22
CA ASP A 319 7.92 -0.27 0.26
C ASP A 319 8.08 -1.01 -1.08
N SER A 320 9.25 -1.62 -1.36
CA SER A 320 9.49 -2.40 -2.58
C SER A 320 8.39 -3.42 -2.81
N GLY A 321 7.88 -3.48 -4.04
CA GLY A 321 6.71 -4.26 -4.43
C GLY A 321 5.39 -3.50 -4.34
N SER A 322 5.35 -2.26 -3.82
CA SER A 322 4.12 -1.45 -3.86
C SER A 322 3.68 -1.17 -5.30
N ILE A 323 2.37 -1.26 -5.57
CA ILE A 323 1.81 -0.79 -6.83
C ILE A 323 1.61 0.73 -6.80
N VAL A 324 2.01 1.41 -7.87
CA VAL A 324 1.81 2.85 -8.05
C VAL A 324 0.63 3.09 -9.00
N LEU A 325 -0.30 3.93 -8.57
CA LEU A 325 -1.53 4.26 -9.29
C LEU A 325 -1.61 5.76 -9.62
N THR A 326 -2.33 6.14 -10.66
CA THR A 326 -2.82 7.51 -10.83
C THR A 326 -4.00 7.77 -9.88
N GLY A 327 -4.38 9.04 -9.68
CA GLY A 327 -5.50 9.41 -8.81
C GLY A 327 -6.87 8.82 -9.21
N ASP A 328 -7.04 8.44 -10.48
CA ASP A 328 -8.24 7.76 -11.02
C ASP A 328 -8.12 6.22 -11.04
N GLY A 329 -7.03 5.67 -10.51
CA GLY A 329 -6.82 4.25 -10.28
C GLY A 329 -6.04 3.51 -11.38
N ARG A 330 -5.47 4.21 -12.37
CA ARG A 330 -4.72 3.55 -13.46
C ARG A 330 -3.37 3.07 -13.00
N ILE A 331 -3.02 1.85 -13.41
CA ILE A 331 -1.80 1.20 -12.94
C ILE A 331 -0.59 1.78 -13.69
N VAL A 332 0.34 2.36 -12.93
CA VAL A 332 1.52 3.05 -13.45
C VAL A 332 2.73 2.11 -13.46
N GLY A 333 3.07 1.54 -12.31
CA GLY A 333 4.28 0.73 -12.19
C GLY A 333 4.43 0.02 -10.86
N LEU A 334 5.32 -0.98 -10.86
CA LEU A 334 5.76 -1.70 -9.67
C LEU A 334 6.96 -0.96 -9.07
N LEU A 335 6.86 -0.54 -7.81
CA LEU A 335 7.94 0.13 -7.09
C LEU A 335 9.05 -0.87 -6.77
N THR A 336 10.25 -0.62 -7.28
CA THR A 336 11.37 -1.57 -7.22
C THR A 336 12.53 -1.08 -6.34
N GLY A 337 12.58 0.20 -6.00
CA GLY A 337 13.61 0.72 -5.12
C GLY A 337 13.66 2.24 -5.07
N GLY A 338 14.77 2.76 -4.56
CA GLY A 338 15.04 4.19 -4.50
C GLY A 338 16.52 4.50 -4.39
N ALA A 339 16.87 5.77 -4.60
CA ALA A 339 18.19 6.32 -4.38
C ALA A 339 18.07 7.63 -3.60
N GLY A 340 19.08 7.94 -2.80
CA GLY A 340 19.11 9.14 -1.97
C GLY A 340 20.01 8.91 -0.77
N LEU A 341 20.57 9.98 -0.22
CA LEU A 341 21.33 9.89 1.02
C LEU A 341 20.37 9.88 2.20
N PRO A 342 20.55 8.98 3.20
CA PRO A 342 19.73 8.96 4.41
C PRO A 342 19.68 10.32 5.13
N GLU A 343 20.78 11.07 5.05
CA GLU A 343 20.94 12.39 5.68
C GLU A 343 20.22 13.53 4.93
N SER A 344 19.72 13.28 3.71
CA SER A 344 19.05 14.28 2.88
C SER A 344 17.83 13.68 2.17
N PRO A 345 16.72 13.43 2.92
CA PRO A 345 15.53 12.78 2.36
C PRO A 345 14.87 13.60 1.25
N TYR A 346 15.13 14.92 1.19
CA TYR A 346 14.65 15.82 0.13
C TYR A 346 15.18 15.50 -1.28
N ASN A 347 16.25 14.70 -1.37
CA ASN A 347 16.83 14.23 -2.63
C ASN A 347 16.50 12.76 -2.91
N ALA A 348 15.62 12.14 -2.13
CA ALA A 348 15.22 10.76 -2.34
C ALA A 348 14.36 10.65 -3.62
N VAL A 349 14.81 9.79 -4.54
CA VAL A 349 14.14 9.44 -5.78
C VAL A 349 13.70 7.99 -5.66
N SER A 350 12.46 7.70 -5.99
CA SER A 350 11.96 6.33 -6.05
C SER A 350 11.92 5.85 -7.50
N TYR A 351 12.08 4.55 -7.72
CA TYR A 351 12.10 3.95 -9.06
C TYR A 351 11.02 2.91 -9.22
N ILE A 352 10.30 2.98 -10.33
CA ILE A 352 9.35 1.96 -10.75
C ILE A 352 9.79 1.26 -12.03
N THR A 353 9.40 0.00 -12.14
CA THR A 353 9.27 -0.69 -13.43
C THR A 353 7.87 -0.41 -13.96
N PRO A 354 7.72 0.07 -15.21
CA PRO A 354 6.41 0.39 -15.75
C PRO A 354 5.54 -0.88 -15.83
N TYR A 355 4.29 -0.77 -15.41
CA TYR A 355 3.45 -1.95 -15.24
C TYR A 355 3.06 -2.59 -16.57
N TRP A 356 2.91 -1.80 -17.65
CA TRP A 356 2.65 -2.34 -18.99
C TRP A 356 3.71 -3.36 -19.41
N TRP A 357 4.98 -3.15 -19.00
CA TRP A 357 6.08 -4.08 -19.27
C TRP A 357 5.97 -5.32 -18.38
N VAL A 358 5.76 -5.13 -17.08
CA VAL A 358 5.59 -6.24 -16.12
C VAL A 358 4.43 -7.14 -16.55
N GLU A 359 3.31 -6.56 -16.97
CA GLU A 359 2.14 -7.31 -17.44
C GLU A 359 2.46 -8.18 -18.67
N GLN A 360 3.23 -7.66 -19.63
CA GLN A 360 3.69 -8.44 -20.78
C GLN A 360 4.55 -9.63 -20.36
N GLN A 361 5.45 -9.45 -19.39
CA GLN A 361 6.29 -10.54 -18.88
C GLN A 361 5.44 -11.61 -18.16
N ILE A 362 4.47 -11.19 -17.33
CA ILE A 362 3.55 -12.12 -16.65
C ILE A 362 2.72 -12.89 -17.67
N LYS A 363 2.11 -12.21 -18.66
CA LYS A 363 1.30 -12.85 -19.71
C LYS A 363 2.11 -13.77 -20.61
N ALA A 364 3.39 -13.49 -20.84
CA ALA A 364 4.26 -14.39 -21.59
C ALA A 364 4.46 -15.75 -20.88
N LYS A 365 4.41 -15.77 -19.54
CA LYS A 365 4.51 -16.99 -18.72
C LYS A 365 3.16 -17.62 -18.40
N PHE A 366 2.15 -16.78 -18.18
CA PHE A 366 0.79 -17.16 -17.80
C PHE A 366 -0.22 -16.48 -18.74
N PRO A 367 -0.43 -16.99 -19.97
CA PRO A 367 -1.24 -16.32 -20.98
C PRO A 367 -2.70 -16.08 -20.58
N ASP A 368 -3.26 -16.97 -19.74
CA ASP A 368 -4.64 -16.88 -19.27
C ASP A 368 -4.78 -16.05 -17.98
N CYS A 369 -3.76 -15.30 -17.58
CA CYS A 369 -3.83 -14.48 -16.38
C CYS A 369 -4.75 -13.27 -16.54
N SER A 370 -5.40 -12.89 -15.45
CA SER A 370 -6.21 -11.67 -15.37
C SER A 370 -6.08 -11.07 -13.98
N LEU A 371 -6.26 -9.75 -13.86
CA LEU A 371 -6.39 -9.12 -12.56
C LEU A 371 -7.59 -9.69 -11.80
N TYR A 372 -7.43 -9.85 -10.49
CA TYR A 372 -8.52 -10.26 -9.63
C TYR A 372 -9.47 -9.08 -9.38
N ASP A 373 -10.68 -9.15 -9.93
CA ASP A 373 -11.70 -8.10 -9.86
C ASP A 373 -12.80 -8.36 -8.79
N GLY A 374 -12.56 -9.22 -7.81
CA GLY A 374 -13.56 -9.65 -6.81
C GLY A 374 -14.17 -11.02 -7.11
N PRO A 375 -14.99 -11.59 -6.21
CA PRO A 375 -15.67 -12.89 -6.41
C PRO A 375 -16.52 -12.89 -7.70
N ARG A 376 -16.63 -14.06 -8.33
CA ARG A 376 -17.46 -14.26 -9.52
C ARG A 376 -18.92 -14.51 -9.16
#